data_AF-A0A2H1IN14-F1
#
_entry.id   AF-A0A2H1IN14-F1
#
_cell.length_a   1.000
_cell.length_b   1.000
_cell.length_c   1.000
_cell.angle_alpha   90.00
_cell.angle_beta   90.00
_cell.angle_gamma   90.00
#
_symmetry.space_group_name_H-M   'P 1'
#
loop_
_entity.id
_entity.type
_entity.pdbx_description
1 polymer ?
#
loop_
_entity_poly.entity_id
_entity_poly.type
_entity_poly.pdbx_seq_one_letter_code
_entity_poly.pdbx_strand_id
1 'polypeptide(L)'
;MTTSNCTVPDCTGNTHGRSYCGKHRDQIAKGHLPNQAPSRLVDSHDTRDLLIKLKAKHSMMQLGRLLGVSSRTVARAAAPANVKIERTLAESIRFIAGEVFEPAATIEPVTGADVAAFALTDAGREFIAKCRRPVARKVAA
;
A
#
# COMPACT_ATOMS: atom_id res chain seq x y z
N MET A 1 -4.27 -28.16 -7.64
CA MET A 1 -4.59 -28.06 -6.20
C MET A 1 -4.48 -26.61 -5.77
N THR A 2 -5.58 -25.85 -5.83
CA THR A 2 -5.65 -24.48 -5.31
C THR A 2 -5.88 -24.55 -3.81
N THR A 3 -4.80 -24.45 -3.06
CA THR A 3 -4.81 -24.46 -1.60
C THR A 3 -5.41 -23.17 -1.03
N SER A 4 -6.01 -23.32 0.15
CA SER A 4 -6.58 -22.35 1.11
C SER A 4 -6.34 -20.86 0.84
N ASN A 5 -7.37 -20.05 1.09
CA ASN A 5 -7.34 -18.59 1.07
C ASN A 5 -6.14 -18.02 1.85
N CYS A 6 -5.70 -16.83 1.43
CA CYS A 6 -4.67 -16.07 2.14
C CYS A 6 -4.99 -15.96 3.63
N THR A 7 -3.99 -16.17 4.51
CA THR A 7 -4.15 -16.07 5.98
C THR A 7 -4.38 -14.65 6.49
N VAL A 8 -4.50 -13.67 5.59
CA VAL A 8 -4.77 -12.27 5.95
C VAL A 8 -6.29 -12.11 6.03
N PRO A 9 -6.83 -11.61 7.16
CA PRO A 9 -8.27 -11.35 7.30
C PRO A 9 -8.79 -10.55 6.10
N ASP A 10 -9.94 -10.95 5.57
CA ASP A 10 -10.62 -10.32 4.41
C ASP A 10 -9.89 -10.42 3.06
N CYS A 11 -8.81 -11.19 2.96
CA CYS A 11 -8.14 -11.42 1.69
C CYS A 11 -8.68 -12.64 0.93
N THR A 12 -9.31 -12.39 -0.21
CA THR A 12 -9.82 -13.43 -1.13
C THR A 12 -8.76 -13.99 -2.09
N GLY A 13 -7.48 -13.64 -1.91
CA GLY A 13 -6.40 -14.07 -2.78
C GLY A 13 -5.99 -15.53 -2.55
N ASN A 14 -5.77 -16.27 -3.64
CA ASN A 14 -5.25 -17.63 -3.57
C ASN A 14 -3.81 -17.67 -3.03
N THR A 15 -3.50 -18.65 -2.19
CA THR A 15 -2.14 -18.84 -1.66
C THR A 15 -1.27 -19.62 -2.64
N HIS A 16 -0.01 -19.19 -2.76
CA HIS A 16 1.02 -19.95 -3.48
C HIS A 16 1.94 -20.66 -2.48
N GLY A 17 1.36 -21.57 -1.68
CA GLY A 17 2.11 -22.61 -0.96
C GLY A 17 2.25 -22.45 0.56
N ARG A 18 2.54 -21.26 1.12
CA ARG A 18 2.98 -21.18 2.54
C ARG A 18 2.08 -20.43 3.54
N SER A 19 1.28 -19.44 3.11
CA SER A 19 0.31 -18.72 3.98
C SER A 19 -0.30 -17.49 3.30
N TYR A 20 0.52 -16.77 2.53
CA TYR A 20 0.14 -15.51 1.90
C TYR A 20 -0.07 -15.63 0.39
N CYS A 21 -0.96 -14.80 -0.16
CA CYS A 21 -1.06 -14.60 -1.62
C CYS A 21 0.15 -13.80 -2.13
N GLY A 22 0.33 -13.74 -3.47
CA GLY A 22 1.45 -13.01 -4.08
C GLY A 22 1.54 -11.55 -3.61
N LYS A 23 0.42 -10.84 -3.54
CA LYS A 23 0.36 -9.43 -3.11
C LYS A 23 0.89 -9.22 -1.69
N HIS A 24 0.44 -10.03 -0.74
CA HIS A 24 0.83 -9.90 0.67
C HIS A 24 2.29 -10.31 0.90
N ARG A 25 2.77 -11.32 0.17
CA ARG A 25 4.20 -11.67 0.20
C ARG A 25 5.09 -10.52 -0.29
N ASP A 26 4.69 -9.84 -1.36
CA ASP A 26 5.44 -8.69 -1.88
C ASP A 26 5.39 -7.48 -0.93
N GLN A 27 4.29 -7.30 -0.19
CA GLN A 27 4.20 -6.28 0.87
C GLN A 27 5.14 -6.58 2.02
N ILE A 28 5.15 -7.83 2.51
CA ILE A 28 6.04 -8.26 3.59
C ILE A 28 7.50 -8.13 3.17
N ALA A 29 7.84 -8.51 1.93
CA ALA A 29 9.21 -8.35 1.40
C ALA A 29 9.67 -6.89 1.34
N LYS A 30 8.74 -5.93 1.29
CA LYS A 30 9.01 -4.48 1.35
C LYS A 30 8.95 -3.91 2.77
N GLY A 31 8.80 -4.76 3.79
CA GLY A 31 8.74 -4.33 5.19
C GLY A 31 7.36 -3.81 5.62
N HIS A 32 6.31 -3.99 4.83
CA HIS A 32 4.95 -3.60 5.21
C HIS A 32 4.22 -4.76 5.86
N LEU A 33 3.47 -4.48 6.94
CA LEU A 33 2.55 -5.47 7.50
C LEU A 33 1.40 -5.76 6.51
N PRO A 34 0.85 -6.98 6.53
CA PRO A 34 -0.35 -7.30 5.75
C PRO A 34 -1.46 -6.34 6.18
N ASN A 35 -2.11 -5.67 5.23
CA ASN A 35 -3.10 -4.59 5.44
C ASN A 35 -2.57 -3.19 5.80
N GLN A 36 -1.28 -3.02 6.07
CA GLN A 36 -0.72 -1.69 6.37
C GLN A 36 -0.11 -0.98 5.18
N ALA A 37 0.10 -1.66 4.05
CA ALA A 37 0.59 -0.96 2.86
C ALA A 37 -0.49 0.04 2.41
N PRO A 38 -0.25 1.36 2.55
CA PRO A 38 -1.19 2.35 2.05
C PRO A 38 -1.41 2.03 0.58
N SER A 39 -2.67 1.95 0.14
CA SER A 39 -2.95 1.72 -1.27
C SER A 39 -2.17 2.75 -2.08
N ARG A 40 -1.19 2.27 -2.87
CA ARG A 40 -0.41 3.13 -3.77
C ARG A 40 -1.33 3.85 -4.75
N LEU A 41 -2.52 3.29 -4.95
CA LEU A 41 -3.56 3.80 -5.80
C LEU A 41 -4.75 4.31 -4.98
N VAL A 42 -5.27 5.47 -5.38
CA VAL A 42 -6.50 6.07 -4.88
C VAL A 42 -7.46 6.30 -6.06
N ASP A 43 -8.75 6.39 -5.77
CA ASP A 43 -9.75 6.63 -6.82
C ASP A 43 -9.65 8.09 -7.30
N SER A 44 -9.65 8.30 -8.61
CA SER A 44 -9.47 9.64 -9.19
C SER A 44 -10.60 10.59 -8.82
N HIS A 45 -11.78 10.04 -8.49
CA HIS A 45 -12.96 10.79 -8.05
C HIS A 45 -12.62 11.81 -6.95
N ASP A 46 -11.80 11.42 -5.96
CA ASP A 46 -11.48 12.24 -4.79
C ASP A 46 -10.63 13.49 -5.10
N THR A 47 -10.08 13.58 -6.31
CA THR A 47 -9.24 14.72 -6.75
C THR A 47 -9.70 15.32 -8.07
N ARG A 48 -10.78 14.77 -8.65
CA ARG A 48 -11.26 15.16 -9.98
C ARG A 48 -11.74 16.60 -10.02
N ASP A 49 -12.52 17.02 -9.03
CA ASP A 49 -13.06 18.37 -8.98
C ASP A 49 -11.95 19.43 -8.86
N LEU A 50 -10.89 19.09 -8.13
CA LEU A 50 -9.68 19.92 -8.03
C LEU A 50 -8.96 20.01 -9.37
N LEU A 51 -8.78 18.88 -10.05
CA LEU A 51 -8.20 18.84 -11.40
C LEU A 51 -9.01 19.68 -12.40
N ILE A 52 -10.34 19.66 -12.33
CA ILE A 52 -11.22 20.47 -13.19
C ILE A 52 -11.03 21.96 -12.90
N LYS A 53 -10.99 22.36 -11.62
CA LYS A 53 -10.70 23.75 -11.21
C LYS A 53 -9.32 24.22 -11.68
N LEU A 54 -8.31 23.35 -11.59
CA LEU A 54 -6.94 23.63 -12.05
C LEU A 54 -6.85 23.74 -13.58
N LYS A 55 -7.59 22.90 -14.32
CA LYS A 55 -7.68 22.95 -15.79
C LYS A 55 -8.27 24.26 -16.30
N ALA A 56 -9.14 24.92 -15.54
CA ALA A 56 -9.66 26.23 -15.90
C ALA A 56 -8.59 27.33 -15.90
N LYS A 57 -7.49 27.13 -15.14
CA LYS A 57 -6.39 28.10 -14.98
C LYS A 57 -5.14 27.74 -15.76
N HIS A 58 -4.91 26.46 -16.03
CA HIS A 58 -3.68 25.95 -16.62
C HIS A 58 -3.96 24.98 -17.77
N SER A 59 -3.12 25.03 -18.79
CA SER A 59 -3.12 24.01 -19.84
C SER A 59 -2.70 22.64 -19.31
N MET A 60 -3.11 21.55 -19.98
CA MET A 60 -2.71 20.18 -19.59
C MET A 60 -1.18 19.97 -19.57
N MET A 61 -0.45 20.66 -20.44
CA MET A 61 1.01 20.60 -20.45
C MET A 61 1.61 21.28 -19.21
N GLN A 62 1.08 22.45 -18.82
CA GLN A 62 1.53 23.15 -17.61
C GLN A 62 1.21 22.35 -16.35
N LEU A 63 0.01 21.77 -16.25
CA LEU A 63 -0.35 20.89 -15.15
C LEU A 63 0.58 19.68 -15.04
N GLY A 64 0.94 19.07 -16.17
CA GLY A 64 1.92 17.97 -16.17
C GLY A 64 3.26 18.39 -15.57
N ARG A 65 3.77 19.57 -15.95
CA ARG A 65 5.02 20.11 -15.38
C ARG A 65 4.91 20.39 -13.88
N LEU A 66 3.82 21.01 -13.43
CA LEU A 66 3.60 21.32 -12.01
C LEU A 66 3.45 20.06 -11.16
N LEU A 67 2.80 19.03 -11.69
CA LEU A 67 2.58 17.74 -11.01
C LEU A 67 3.72 16.74 -11.19
N GLY A 68 4.76 17.07 -11.97
CA GLY A 68 5.87 16.16 -12.26
C GLY A 68 5.48 14.92 -13.09
N VAL A 69 4.40 14.98 -13.87
CA VAL A 69 3.89 13.86 -14.68
C VAL A 69 3.61 14.26 -16.13
N SER A 70 3.43 13.26 -17.00
CA SER A 70 3.07 13.53 -18.40
C SER A 70 1.66 14.14 -18.52
N SER A 71 1.43 14.98 -19.52
CA SER A 71 0.09 15.54 -19.81
C SER A 71 -0.95 14.45 -20.08
N ARG A 72 -0.54 13.30 -20.64
CA ARG A 72 -1.39 12.12 -20.82
C ARG A 72 -1.83 11.53 -19.47
N THR A 73 -0.92 11.49 -18.48
CA THR A 73 -1.24 11.05 -17.11
C THR A 73 -2.27 11.99 -16.47
N VAL A 74 -2.10 13.31 -16.62
CA VAL A 74 -3.08 14.30 -16.13
C VAL A 74 -4.44 14.12 -16.80
N ALA A 75 -4.46 13.95 -18.13
CA ALA A 75 -5.71 13.73 -18.87
C ALA A 75 -6.43 12.45 -18.41
N ARG A 76 -5.67 11.38 -18.14
CA ARG A 76 -6.21 10.13 -17.60
C ARG A 76 -6.76 10.29 -16.18
N ALA A 77 -6.09 11.09 -15.33
CA ALA A 77 -6.59 11.40 -13.99
C ALA A 77 -7.89 12.23 -14.02
N ALA A 78 -8.07 13.08 -15.05
CA ALA A 78 -9.30 13.86 -15.27
C ALA A 78 -10.45 13.06 -15.93
N ALA A 79 -10.18 11.83 -16.39
CA ALA A 79 -11.17 10.93 -17.00
C ALA A 79 -12.16 10.38 -15.94
N PRO A 80 -13.27 9.71 -16.33
CA PRO A 80 -14.34 9.35 -15.39
C PRO A 80 -13.94 8.36 -14.28
N ALA A 81 -14.79 8.30 -13.26
CA ALA A 81 -14.50 8.06 -11.84
C ALA A 81 -13.82 6.74 -11.43
N ASN A 82 -13.75 5.74 -12.31
CA ASN A 82 -13.24 4.41 -11.95
C ASN A 82 -11.74 4.25 -12.23
N VAL A 83 -11.06 5.33 -12.61
CA VAL A 83 -9.62 5.29 -12.84
C VAL A 83 -8.88 5.44 -11.51
N LYS A 84 -8.07 4.45 -11.21
CA LYS A 84 -7.14 4.51 -10.09
C LYS A 84 -5.88 5.29 -10.49
N ILE A 85 -5.50 6.27 -9.68
CA ILE A 85 -4.30 7.09 -9.84
C ILE A 85 -3.33 6.88 -8.68
N GLU A 86 -2.06 7.20 -8.88
CA GLU A 86 -1.09 7.12 -7.78
C GLU A 86 -1.43 8.12 -6.68
N ARG A 87 -1.25 7.70 -5.42
CA ARG A 87 -1.51 8.52 -4.23
C ARG A 87 -0.68 9.79 -4.23
N THR A 88 0.60 9.70 -4.59
CA THR A 88 1.51 10.85 -4.70
C THR A 88 1.00 11.90 -5.69
N LEU A 89 0.40 11.46 -6.80
CA LEU A 89 -0.23 12.35 -7.78
C LEU A 89 -1.47 13.02 -7.18
N ALA A 90 -2.31 12.27 -6.47
CA ALA A 90 -3.49 12.81 -5.79
C ALA A 90 -3.12 13.87 -4.73
N GLU A 91 -2.09 13.60 -3.92
CA GLU A 91 -1.54 14.53 -2.93
C GLU A 91 -0.98 15.79 -3.61
N SER A 92 -0.27 15.65 -4.73
CA SER A 92 0.25 16.78 -5.50
C SER A 92 -0.87 17.65 -6.08
N ILE A 93 -1.97 17.04 -6.54
CA ILE A 93 -3.16 17.76 -7.01
C ILE A 93 -3.78 18.59 -5.86
N ARG A 94 -3.96 17.99 -4.68
CA ARG A 94 -4.49 18.69 -3.50
C ARG A 94 -3.60 19.83 -3.05
N PHE A 95 -2.29 19.59 -3.00
CA PHE A 95 -1.29 20.60 -2.67
C PHE A 95 -1.36 21.81 -3.60
N ILE A 96 -1.34 21.59 -4.92
CA ILE A 96 -1.42 22.68 -5.91
C ILE A 96 -2.78 23.38 -5.88
N ALA A 97 -3.85 22.65 -5.58
CA ALA A 97 -5.17 23.23 -5.40
C ALA A 97 -5.30 24.07 -4.11
N GLY A 98 -4.30 24.05 -3.23
CA GLY A 98 -4.31 24.77 -1.96
C GLY A 98 -5.18 24.11 -0.89
N GLU A 99 -5.53 22.84 -1.05
CA GLU A 99 -6.18 22.09 0.03
C GLU A 99 -5.15 21.74 1.10
N VAL A 100 -5.46 22.11 2.34
CA VAL A 100 -4.74 21.60 3.50
C VAL A 100 -5.16 20.16 3.69
N PHE A 101 -4.22 19.24 3.49
CA PHE A 101 -4.41 17.83 3.84
C PHE A 101 -3.31 17.43 4.81
N GLU A 102 -3.66 16.60 5.78
CA GLU A 102 -2.65 15.96 6.61
C GLU A 102 -1.96 14.90 5.75
N PRO A 103 -0.63 15.01 5.52
CA PRO A 103 0.08 13.94 4.83
C PRO A 103 -0.12 12.65 5.62
N ALA A 104 -0.40 11.56 4.92
CA ALA A 104 -0.50 10.26 5.57
C ALA A 104 0.79 10.03 6.37
N ALA A 105 0.65 9.62 7.63
CA ALA A 105 1.79 9.39 8.50
C ALA A 105 2.82 8.52 7.76
N THR A 106 4.04 9.05 7.65
CA THR A 106 5.14 8.30 7.09
C THR A 106 5.31 7.05 7.93
N ILE A 107 5.09 5.89 7.34
CA ILE A 107 5.36 4.62 8.02
C ILE A 107 6.87 4.52 8.07
N GLU A 108 7.44 4.75 9.26
CA GLU A 108 8.86 4.53 9.47
C GLU A 108 9.18 3.06 9.19
N PRO A 109 10.18 2.78 8.34
CA PRO A 109 10.55 1.42 8.04
C PRO A 109 11.03 0.75 9.33
N VAL A 110 10.38 -0.35 9.73
CA VAL A 110 10.85 -1.16 10.85
C VAL A 110 12.23 -1.70 10.50
N THR A 111 13.25 -1.31 11.26
CA THR A 111 14.62 -1.75 10.99
C THR A 111 14.86 -3.16 11.54
N GLY A 112 15.88 -3.85 11.03
CA GLY A 112 16.28 -5.14 11.59
C GLY A 112 16.68 -5.06 13.07
N ALA A 113 17.19 -3.91 13.52
CA ALA A 113 17.51 -3.66 14.92
C ALA A 113 16.24 -3.58 15.78
N ASP A 114 15.19 -2.93 15.29
CA ASP A 114 13.90 -2.83 15.99
C ASP A 114 13.26 -4.22 16.14
N VAL A 115 13.33 -5.05 15.09
CA VAL A 115 12.86 -6.44 15.14
C VAL A 115 13.65 -7.25 16.16
N ALA A 116 14.99 -7.10 16.19
CA ALA A 116 15.84 -7.81 17.14
C ALA A 116 15.57 -7.38 18.59
N ALA A 117 15.41 -6.07 18.84
CA ALA A 117 15.05 -5.54 20.14
C ALA A 117 13.67 -6.05 20.60
N PHE A 118 12.67 -6.02 19.70
CA PHE A 118 11.33 -6.55 19.98
C PHE A 118 11.36 -8.04 20.32
N ALA A 119 12.15 -8.85 19.60
CA ALA A 119 12.28 -10.28 19.84
C ALA A 119 12.81 -10.64 21.25
N LEU A 120 13.51 -9.72 21.92
CA LEU A 120 14.02 -9.91 23.28
C LEU A 120 12.97 -9.65 24.36
N THR A 121 11.92 -8.88 24.06
CA THR A 121 10.80 -8.59 24.99
C THR A 121 9.91 -9.81 25.22
N ASP A 122 9.18 -9.85 26.34
CA ASP A 122 8.26 -10.96 26.64
C ASP A 122 7.15 -11.09 25.58
N ALA A 123 6.57 -9.96 25.14
CA ALA A 123 5.59 -9.93 24.06
C ALA A 123 6.16 -10.48 22.74
N GLY A 124 7.41 -10.14 22.41
CA GLY A 124 8.10 -10.69 21.23
C GLY A 124 8.33 -12.19 21.33
N ARG A 125 8.75 -12.68 22.51
CA ARG A 125 8.94 -14.13 22.75
C ARG A 125 7.64 -14.90 22.65
N GLU A 126 6.54 -14.38 23.22
CA GLU A 126 5.21 -14.99 23.09
C GLU A 126 4.75 -15.04 21.63
N PHE A 127 4.95 -13.96 20.88
CA PHE A 127 4.64 -13.91 19.44
C PHE A 127 5.46 -14.96 18.67
N ILE A 128 6.77 -15.03 18.91
CA ILE A 128 7.64 -16.03 18.29
C ILE A 128 7.19 -17.46 18.66
N ALA A 129 6.80 -17.70 19.91
CA ALA A 129 6.30 -19.00 20.35
C ALA A 129 4.99 -19.38 19.64
N LYS A 130 4.06 -18.44 19.46
CA LYS A 130 2.82 -18.65 18.66
C LYS A 130 3.12 -18.92 17.19
N CYS A 131 4.14 -18.27 16.63
CA CYS A 131 4.53 -18.45 15.23
C CYS A 131 5.35 -19.72 14.98
N ARG A 132 6.04 -20.25 16.00
CA ARG A 132 6.76 -21.54 15.89
C ARG A 132 5.74 -22.67 15.72
N ARG A 133 5.63 -23.19 14.50
CA ARG A 133 4.88 -24.43 14.26
C ARG A 133 5.47 -25.55 15.12
N PRO A 134 4.63 -26.44 15.67
CA PRO A 134 5.14 -27.66 16.29
C PRO A 134 5.97 -28.40 15.25
N VAL A 135 7.22 -28.69 15.58
CA VAL A 135 8.07 -29.55 14.76
C VAL A 135 7.34 -30.87 14.68
N ALA A 136 6.95 -31.30 13.47
CA ALA A 136 6.38 -32.61 13.26
C ALA A 136 7.43 -33.63 13.73
N ARG A 137 7.28 -34.15 14.95
CA ARG A 137 8.06 -35.29 15.40
C ARG A 137 7.72 -36.40 14.43
N LYS A 138 8.70 -36.87 13.66
CA LYS A 138 8.60 -38.18 13.01
C LYS A 138 8.30 -39.16 14.13
N VAL A 139 7.06 -39.62 14.23
CA VAL A 139 6.71 -40.75 15.06
C VAL A 139 7.52 -41.90 14.49
N ALA A 140 8.56 -42.34 15.19
CA ALA A 140 9.27 -43.55 14.85
C ALA A 140 8.24 -44.68 14.97
N ALA A 141 7.86 -45.24 13.82
CA ALA A 141 7.06 -46.46 13.73
C ALA A 141 7.95 -47.67 14.02
#